data_AF-A0A3P7E5T5-F1
#
_entry.id   AF-A0A3P7E5T5-F1
#
_cell.length_a   1.000
_cell.length_b   1.000
_cell.length_c   1.000
_cell.angle_alpha   90.00
_cell.angle_beta   90.00
_cell.angle_gamma   90.00
#
_symmetry.space_group_name_H-M   'P 1'
#
loop_
_entity.id
_entity.type
_entity.pdbx_description
1 polymer ?
#
loop_
_entity_poly.entity_id
_entity_poly.type
_entity_poly.pdbx_seq_one_letter_code
_entity_poly.pdbx_strand_id
1 'polypeptide(L)'
;MHMTPLMLACICNNFSIVQCLLLRKHYMQLPHRPDCHCDECLRSAHCMENSIILLDTYRAISSESFLWLACTDPLLAAFNLAVDLQVCEEMEKEYKVAYRNLRHNVMTFAVKIAEQCWTTEEIHVLLSRKVGSPLADCELRFPRIQLALKAHMKPFLSLLGIQAAMEGCWHGMWTDSGKFKCQDLSRKFRHFICYPILALLHAISAGSYIKTFKYPLAR
;
A
#
# COMPACT_ATOMS: atom_id res chain seq x y z
N MET A 1 -34.30 2.29 -3.06
CA MET A 1 -33.72 1.25 -2.19
C MET A 1 -32.37 0.87 -2.78
N HIS A 2 -31.28 1.45 -2.26
CA HIS A 2 -29.92 1.29 -2.80
C HIS A 2 -29.17 0.09 -2.24
N MET A 3 -29.59 -0.45 -1.10
CA MET A 3 -28.92 -1.57 -0.44
C MET A 3 -29.19 -2.89 -1.17
N THR A 4 -28.15 -3.47 -1.78
CA THR A 4 -28.22 -4.80 -2.40
C THR A 4 -27.95 -5.90 -1.37
N PRO A 5 -28.36 -7.17 -1.63
CA PRO A 5 -28.06 -8.30 -0.73
C PRO A 5 -26.55 -8.48 -0.49
N LEU A 6 -25.74 -8.26 -1.53
CA LEU A 6 -24.28 -8.34 -1.42
C LEU A 6 -23.72 -7.21 -0.56
N MET A 7 -24.20 -5.97 -0.74
CA MET A 7 -23.80 -4.84 0.11
C MET A 7 -24.10 -5.11 1.58
N LEU A 8 -25.31 -5.56 1.90
CA LEU A 8 -25.69 -5.86 3.28
C LEU A 8 -24.83 -7.00 3.88
N ALA A 9 -24.58 -8.07 3.11
CA ALA A 9 -23.74 -9.17 3.55
C ALA A 9 -22.29 -8.72 3.85
N CYS A 10 -21.74 -7.84 3.00
CA CYS A 10 -20.44 -7.22 3.19
C CYS A 10 -20.40 -6.31 4.42
N ILE A 11 -21.41 -5.47 4.63
CA ILE A 11 -21.51 -4.58 5.81
C ILE A 11 -21.57 -5.41 7.11
N CYS A 12 -22.29 -6.53 7.11
CA CYS A 12 -22.29 -7.48 8.23
C CYS A 12 -21.01 -8.31 8.36
N ASN A 13 -20.04 -8.13 7.45
CA ASN A 13 -18.78 -8.84 7.36
C ASN A 13 -18.90 -10.38 7.41
N ASN A 14 -19.94 -10.93 6.77
CA ASN A 14 -20.18 -12.37 6.76
C ASN A 14 -19.54 -13.05 5.54
N PHE A 15 -18.37 -13.65 5.75
CA PHE A 15 -17.59 -14.31 4.70
C PHE A 15 -18.38 -15.37 3.93
N SER A 16 -19.14 -16.23 4.63
CA SER A 16 -19.88 -17.33 4.00
C SER A 16 -20.98 -16.82 3.06
N ILE A 17 -21.73 -15.79 3.48
CA ILE A 17 -22.79 -15.20 2.65
C ILE A 17 -22.19 -14.43 1.47
N VAL A 18 -21.15 -13.63 1.72
CA VAL A 18 -20.46 -12.89 0.66
C VAL A 18 -19.90 -13.84 -0.39
N GLN A 19 -19.22 -14.91 0.03
CA GLN A 19 -18.70 -15.94 -0.88
C GLN A 19 -19.83 -16.58 -1.69
N CYS A 20 -20.95 -16.94 -1.05
CA CYS A 20 -22.11 -17.53 -1.71
C CYS A 20 -22.71 -16.60 -2.78
N LEU A 21 -22.85 -15.31 -2.48
CA LEU A 21 -23.37 -14.31 -3.41
C LEU A 21 -22.41 -14.05 -4.57
N LEU A 22 -21.11 -13.93 -4.31
CA LEU A 22 -20.08 -13.77 -5.35
C LEU A 22 -20.04 -14.97 -6.30
N LEU A 23 -20.13 -16.21 -5.77
CA LEU A 23 -20.19 -17.43 -6.60
C LEU A 23 -21.44 -17.49 -7.49
N ARG A 24 -22.54 -16.85 -7.08
CA ARG A 24 -23.76 -16.67 -7.88
C ARG A 24 -23.70 -15.48 -8.84
N LYS A 25 -22.51 -14.90 -9.05
CA LYS A 25 -22.27 -13.74 -9.94
C LYS A 25 -22.98 -12.46 -9.51
N HIS A 26 -23.32 -12.31 -8.23
CA HIS A 26 -23.64 -10.98 -7.71
C HIS A 26 -22.36 -10.14 -7.69
N TYR A 27 -22.46 -8.90 -8.12
CA TYR A 27 -21.37 -7.94 -8.10
C TYR A 27 -21.85 -6.61 -7.53
N MET A 28 -20.90 -5.80 -7.09
CA MET A 28 -21.13 -4.45 -6.57
C MET A 28 -20.46 -3.46 -7.51
N GLN A 29 -21.18 -2.40 -7.87
CA GLN A 29 -20.58 -1.29 -8.61
C GLN A 29 -19.69 -0.49 -7.67
N LEU A 30 -18.44 -0.26 -8.07
CA LEU A 30 -17.51 0.55 -7.28
C LEU A 30 -17.92 2.02 -7.37
N PRO A 31 -17.95 2.74 -6.24
CA PRO A 31 -18.30 4.16 -6.25
C PRO A 31 -17.22 4.97 -6.95
N HIS A 32 -17.63 6.05 -7.62
CA HIS A 32 -16.68 7.08 -8.03
C HIS A 32 -16.24 7.89 -6.80
N ARG A 33 -14.96 8.27 -6.79
CA ARG A 33 -14.40 9.14 -5.74
C ARG A 33 -15.07 10.53 -5.81
N PRO A 34 -15.28 11.23 -4.68
CA PRO A 34 -16.01 12.50 -4.67
C PRO A 34 -15.37 13.64 -5.48
N ASP A 35 -14.10 13.52 -5.86
CA ASP A 35 -13.39 14.43 -6.75
C ASP A 35 -13.45 14.02 -8.24
N CYS A 36 -14.28 13.04 -8.59
CA CYS A 36 -14.48 12.62 -9.97
C CYS A 36 -15.27 13.67 -10.77
N HIS A 37 -14.79 13.99 -11.97
CA HIS A 37 -15.40 14.97 -12.88
C HIS A 37 -15.94 14.33 -14.18
N CYS A 38 -16.35 13.06 -14.16
CA CYS A 38 -16.97 12.43 -15.32
C CYS A 38 -18.39 12.95 -15.55
N ASP A 39 -18.91 12.77 -16.77
CA ASP A 39 -20.25 13.24 -17.15
C ASP A 39 -21.36 12.68 -16.25
N GLU A 40 -21.22 11.45 -15.75
CA GLU A 40 -22.18 10.83 -14.83
C GLU A 40 -22.20 11.56 -13.48
N CYS A 41 -21.03 11.82 -12.90
CA CYS A 41 -20.88 12.55 -11.63
C CYS A 41 -21.33 14.01 -11.74
N LEU A 42 -21.08 14.66 -12.89
CA LEU A 42 -21.52 16.03 -13.15
C LEU A 42 -23.05 16.14 -13.30
N ARG A 43 -23.70 15.08 -13.83
CA ARG A 43 -25.17 15.02 -13.95
C ARG A 43 -25.86 14.67 -12.64
N SER A 44 -25.23 13.85 -11.80
CA SER A 44 -25.75 13.56 -10.47
C SER A 44 -25.55 14.78 -9.58
N ALA A 45 -26.61 15.55 -9.34
CA ALA A 45 -26.57 16.62 -8.35
C ALA A 45 -26.10 16.06 -6.99
N HIS A 46 -25.24 16.78 -6.27
CA HIS A 46 -24.84 16.46 -4.90
C HIS A 46 -26.02 16.60 -3.92
N CYS A 47 -26.97 15.67 -3.98
CA CYS A 47 -28.06 15.54 -3.03
C CYS A 47 -27.60 14.72 -1.82
N MET A 48 -28.15 14.99 -0.63
CA MET A 48 -27.82 14.22 0.58
C MET A 48 -28.04 12.71 0.42
N GLU A 49 -29.03 12.30 -0.38
CA GLU A 49 -29.27 10.88 -0.70
C GLU A 49 -28.05 10.25 -1.39
N ASN A 50 -27.37 10.97 -2.29
CA ASN A 50 -26.18 10.49 -2.97
C ASN A 50 -25.02 10.30 -1.99
N SER A 51 -24.83 11.20 -1.02
CA SER A 51 -23.80 11.05 0.02
C SER A 51 -24.06 9.85 0.94
N ILE A 52 -25.32 9.54 1.25
CA ILE A 52 -25.69 8.33 2.02
C ILE A 52 -25.40 7.06 1.22
N ILE A 53 -25.81 7.01 -0.05
CA ILE A 53 -25.53 5.88 -0.95
C ILE A 53 -24.02 5.67 -1.10
N LEU A 54 -23.26 6.76 -1.26
CA LEU A 54 -21.80 6.75 -1.35
C LEU A 54 -21.17 6.20 -0.07
N LEU A 55 -21.61 6.65 1.10
CA LEU A 55 -21.13 6.14 2.38
C LEU A 55 -21.41 4.65 2.55
N ASP A 56 -22.62 4.19 2.23
CA ASP A 56 -23.01 2.78 2.36
C ASP A 56 -22.25 1.86 1.38
N THR A 57 -21.98 2.33 0.16
CA THR A 57 -21.12 1.62 -0.79
C THR A 57 -19.68 1.53 -0.28
N TYR A 58 -19.12 2.63 0.24
CA TYR A 58 -17.80 2.61 0.88
C TYR A 58 -17.75 1.68 2.09
N ARG A 59 -18.79 1.64 2.93
CA ARG A 59 -18.89 0.69 4.05
C ARG A 59 -18.81 -0.76 3.58
N ALA A 60 -19.53 -1.09 2.51
CA ALA A 60 -19.59 -2.44 1.99
C ALA A 60 -18.23 -2.89 1.39
N ILE A 61 -17.60 -2.06 0.55
CA ILE A 61 -16.31 -2.40 -0.08
C ILE A 61 -15.12 -2.37 0.89
N SER A 62 -15.25 -1.64 2.01
CA SER A 62 -14.23 -1.58 3.07
C SER A 62 -14.27 -2.78 4.02
N SER A 63 -15.23 -3.69 3.86
CA SER A 63 -15.31 -4.88 4.70
C SER A 63 -14.20 -5.89 4.39
N GLU A 64 -13.72 -6.59 5.42
CA GLU A 64 -12.66 -7.60 5.26
C GLU A 64 -13.13 -8.74 4.34
N SER A 65 -14.41 -9.13 4.45
CA SER A 65 -15.03 -10.14 3.59
C SER A 65 -15.04 -9.75 2.11
N PHE A 66 -15.35 -8.49 1.79
CA PHE A 66 -15.30 -8.00 0.41
C PHE A 66 -13.85 -7.94 -0.09
N LEU A 67 -12.95 -7.29 0.64
CA LEU A 67 -11.55 -7.15 0.24
C LEU A 67 -10.88 -8.49 0.01
N TRP A 68 -11.15 -9.48 0.87
CA TRP A 68 -10.54 -10.81 0.77
C TRP A 68 -11.12 -11.68 -0.35
N LEU A 69 -12.44 -11.67 -0.55
CA LEU A 69 -13.11 -12.61 -1.45
C LEU A 69 -13.35 -12.04 -2.86
N ALA A 70 -13.53 -10.72 -2.99
CA ALA A 70 -13.87 -10.08 -4.27
C ALA A 70 -12.64 -9.53 -5.00
N CYS A 71 -11.58 -9.15 -4.29
CA CYS A 71 -10.39 -8.53 -4.90
C CYS A 71 -9.31 -9.57 -5.26
N THR A 72 -8.69 -9.39 -6.43
CA THR A 72 -7.58 -10.25 -6.89
C THR A 72 -6.26 -9.99 -6.17
N ASP A 73 -6.08 -8.78 -5.65
CA ASP A 73 -4.96 -8.39 -4.78
C ASP A 73 -5.53 -7.60 -3.60
N PRO A 74 -5.88 -8.28 -2.48
CA PRO A 74 -6.52 -7.63 -1.33
C PRO A 74 -5.65 -6.54 -0.70
N LEU A 75 -4.33 -6.70 -0.73
CA LEU A 75 -3.41 -5.72 -0.15
C LEU A 75 -3.36 -4.44 -0.99
N LEU A 76 -3.24 -4.57 -2.32
CA LEU A 76 -3.28 -3.42 -3.22
C LEU A 76 -4.65 -2.72 -3.15
N ALA A 77 -5.73 -3.50 -3.13
CA ALA A 77 -7.09 -2.95 -3.00
C ALA A 77 -7.23 -2.14 -1.70
N ALA A 78 -6.70 -2.66 -0.59
CA ALA A 78 -6.69 -1.94 0.69
C ALA A 78 -5.90 -0.62 0.62
N PHE A 79 -4.73 -0.60 -0.04
CA PHE A 79 -3.94 0.64 -0.19
C PHE A 79 -4.68 1.70 -1.02
N ASN A 80 -5.25 1.31 -2.15
CA ASN A 80 -6.01 2.24 -2.99
C ASN A 80 -7.26 2.75 -2.26
N LEU A 81 -8.00 1.85 -1.60
CA LEU A 81 -9.18 2.21 -0.84
C LEU A 81 -8.87 3.14 0.34
N ALA A 82 -7.71 2.97 0.99
CA ALA A 82 -7.28 3.88 2.05
C ALA A 82 -7.03 5.31 1.54
N VAL A 83 -6.52 5.47 0.31
CA VAL A 83 -6.38 6.76 -0.37
C VAL A 83 -7.75 7.33 -0.71
N ASP A 84 -8.64 6.53 -1.27
CA ASP A 84 -9.98 7.00 -1.65
C ASP A 84 -10.78 7.45 -0.44
N LEU A 85 -10.74 6.71 0.67
CA LEU A 85 -11.38 7.08 1.93
C LEU A 85 -10.77 8.34 2.55
N GLN A 86 -9.48 8.62 2.32
CA GLN A 86 -8.87 9.88 2.74
C GLN A 86 -9.45 11.07 1.96
N VAL A 87 -9.62 10.93 0.63
CA VAL A 87 -10.26 11.97 -0.18
C VAL A 87 -11.72 12.18 0.26
N CYS A 88 -12.44 11.10 0.57
CA CYS A 88 -13.79 11.21 1.15
C CYS A 88 -13.80 11.93 2.50
N GLU A 89 -12.81 11.68 3.37
CA GLU A 89 -12.68 12.39 4.66
C GLU A 89 -12.50 13.91 4.48
N GLU A 90 -11.82 14.33 3.41
CA GLU A 90 -11.53 15.74 3.11
C GLU A 90 -12.71 16.47 2.46
N MET A 91 -13.44 15.78 1.56
CA MET A 91 -14.56 16.36 0.80
C MET A 91 -15.90 16.32 1.56
N GLU A 92 -16.23 15.19 2.19
CA GLU A 92 -17.55 14.94 2.82
C GLU A 92 -17.48 15.19 4.33
N LYS A 93 -17.50 16.47 4.72
CA LYS A 93 -17.31 16.90 6.13
C LYS A 93 -18.36 16.32 7.09
N GLU A 94 -19.58 16.09 6.63
CA GLU A 94 -20.69 15.55 7.44
C GLU A 94 -20.42 14.12 7.91
N TYR A 95 -19.79 13.30 7.06
CA TYR A 95 -19.50 11.88 7.33
C TYR A 95 -18.03 11.61 7.62
N LYS A 96 -17.25 12.66 7.89
CA LYS A 96 -15.80 12.60 8.12
C LYS A 96 -15.38 11.50 9.10
N VAL A 97 -16.09 11.39 10.24
CA VAL A 97 -15.79 10.39 11.28
C VAL A 97 -16.03 8.96 10.76
N ALA A 98 -17.09 8.76 9.97
CA ALA A 98 -17.40 7.46 9.40
C ALA A 98 -16.33 7.02 8.39
N TYR A 99 -15.92 7.90 7.48
CA TYR A 99 -14.85 7.61 6.52
C TYR A 99 -13.51 7.34 7.22
N ARG A 100 -13.18 8.09 8.27
CA ARG A 100 -11.97 7.85 9.06
C ARG A 100 -11.98 6.47 9.70
N ASN A 101 -13.11 6.04 10.27
CA ASN A 101 -13.23 4.71 10.88
C ASN A 101 -13.11 3.61 9.83
N LEU A 102 -13.74 3.78 8.65
CA LEU A 102 -13.56 2.85 7.53
C LEU A 102 -12.09 2.76 7.10
N ARG A 103 -11.41 3.90 6.95
CA ARG A 103 -10.00 3.94 6.56
C ARG A 103 -9.14 3.20 7.58
N HIS A 104 -9.40 3.41 8.88
CA HIS A 104 -8.70 2.69 9.95
C HIS A 104 -8.92 1.18 9.85
N ASN A 105 -10.15 0.71 9.61
CA ASN A 105 -10.44 -0.72 9.45
C ASN A 105 -9.69 -1.32 8.25
N VAL A 106 -9.66 -0.63 7.11
CA VAL A 106 -8.92 -1.05 5.91
C VAL A 106 -7.41 -1.10 6.18
N MET A 107 -6.87 -0.12 6.91
CA MET A 107 -5.47 -0.12 7.32
C MET A 107 -5.14 -1.32 8.23
N THR A 108 -6.00 -1.61 9.20
CA THR A 108 -5.86 -2.76 10.09
C THR A 108 -5.97 -4.08 9.33
N PHE A 109 -6.86 -4.18 8.34
CA PHE A 109 -6.93 -5.35 7.46
C PHE A 109 -5.61 -5.58 6.70
N ALA A 110 -5.01 -4.52 6.13
CA ALA A 110 -3.71 -4.63 5.46
C ALA A 110 -2.59 -5.10 6.41
N VAL A 111 -2.61 -4.63 7.66
CA VAL A 111 -1.70 -5.09 8.72
C VAL A 111 -1.88 -6.58 8.99
N LYS A 112 -3.12 -7.04 9.18
CA LYS A 112 -3.44 -8.47 9.41
C LYS A 112 -2.90 -9.35 8.30
N ILE A 113 -3.01 -8.94 7.03
CA ILE A 113 -2.45 -9.69 5.89
C ILE A 113 -0.94 -9.89 6.05
N ALA A 114 -0.19 -8.82 6.35
CA ALA A 114 1.24 -8.90 6.52
C ALA A 114 1.65 -9.69 7.77
N GLU A 115 0.87 -9.64 8.84
CA GLU A 115 1.08 -10.45 10.05
C GLU A 115 0.87 -11.96 9.83
N GLN A 116 0.13 -12.36 8.79
CA GLN A 116 0.00 -13.78 8.42
C GLN A 116 1.24 -14.34 7.70
N CYS A 117 2.21 -13.50 7.29
CA CYS A 117 3.46 -13.98 6.74
C CYS A 117 4.40 -14.42 7.88
N TRP A 118 4.78 -15.70 7.89
CA TRP A 118 5.64 -16.29 8.92
C TRP A 118 7.11 -16.26 8.54
N THR A 119 7.40 -16.18 7.25
CA THR A 119 8.77 -16.19 6.75
C THR A 119 9.15 -14.87 6.08
N THR A 120 10.44 -14.54 6.12
CA THR A 120 10.99 -13.38 5.42
C THR A 120 10.75 -13.46 3.91
N GLU A 121 10.77 -14.67 3.34
CA GLU A 121 10.51 -14.90 1.92
C GLU A 121 9.06 -14.56 1.54
N GLU A 122 8.07 -14.89 2.37
CA GLU A 122 6.68 -14.49 2.15
C GLU A 122 6.52 -12.97 2.16
N ILE A 123 7.17 -12.29 3.10
CA ILE A 123 7.22 -10.81 3.14
C ILE A 123 7.87 -10.26 1.86
N HIS A 124 8.98 -10.85 1.40
CA HIS A 124 9.64 -10.44 0.17
C HIS A 124 8.73 -10.62 -1.06
N VAL A 125 8.01 -11.73 -1.16
CA VAL A 125 7.04 -11.98 -2.24
C VAL A 125 5.89 -10.96 -2.18
N LEU A 126 5.35 -10.72 -0.98
CA LEU A 126 4.28 -9.74 -0.76
C LEU A 126 4.70 -8.34 -1.22
N LEU A 127 5.93 -7.92 -0.89
CA LEU A 127 6.43 -6.58 -1.17
C LEU A 127 6.99 -6.38 -2.60
N SER A 128 7.44 -7.45 -3.26
CA SER A 128 8.05 -7.42 -4.60
C SER A 128 7.02 -7.37 -5.74
N ARG A 129 5.72 -7.55 -5.45
CA ARG A 129 4.66 -7.52 -6.45
C ARG A 129 4.58 -6.15 -7.15
N LYS A 130 4.64 -6.16 -8.49
CA LYS A 130 4.68 -4.95 -9.34
C LYS A 130 3.31 -4.44 -9.80
N VAL A 131 2.24 -5.17 -9.50
CA VAL A 131 0.90 -4.82 -10.01
C VAL A 131 0.47 -3.47 -9.43
N GLY A 132 0.15 -2.48 -10.27
CA GLY A 132 -0.29 -1.15 -9.82
C GLY A 132 0.83 -0.18 -9.42
N SER A 133 2.11 -0.57 -9.45
CA SER A 133 3.21 0.39 -9.30
C SER A 133 3.46 1.13 -10.63
N PRO A 134 3.78 2.43 -10.62
CA PRO A 134 4.20 3.13 -11.84
C PRO A 134 5.48 2.51 -12.39
N LEU A 135 5.72 2.63 -13.70
CA LEU A 135 6.86 2.01 -14.38
C LEU A 135 8.22 2.37 -13.75
N ALA A 136 8.35 3.58 -13.22
CA ALA A 136 9.57 4.04 -12.53
C ALA A 136 9.86 3.26 -11.23
N ASP A 137 8.82 2.82 -10.51
CA ASP A 137 8.97 2.09 -9.24
C ASP A 137 9.20 0.59 -9.47
N CYS A 138 9.01 0.09 -10.70
CA CYS A 138 9.15 -1.33 -11.04
C CYS A 138 10.60 -1.86 -11.00
N GLU A 139 11.58 -0.95 -11.01
CA GLU A 139 13.00 -1.26 -10.85
C GLU A 139 13.39 -1.46 -9.37
N LEU A 140 12.57 -0.94 -8.46
CA LEU A 140 12.78 -1.14 -7.03
C LEU A 140 12.57 -2.59 -6.66
N ARG A 141 13.34 -3.06 -5.68
CA ARG A 141 13.20 -4.42 -5.14
C ARG A 141 11.83 -4.65 -4.51
N PHE A 142 11.25 -3.61 -3.89
CA PHE A 142 9.97 -3.67 -3.19
C PHE A 142 9.04 -2.51 -3.59
N PRO A 143 8.40 -2.57 -4.78
CA PRO A 143 7.52 -1.50 -5.27
C PRO A 143 6.31 -1.24 -4.38
N ARG A 144 5.82 -2.27 -3.66
CA ARG A 144 4.68 -2.14 -2.73
C ARG A 144 4.96 -1.21 -1.56
N ILE A 145 6.20 -1.06 -1.14
CA ILE A 145 6.57 -0.11 -0.07
C ILE A 145 6.30 1.33 -0.54
N GLN A 146 6.62 1.66 -1.79
CA GLN A 146 6.33 2.99 -2.35
C GLN A 146 4.82 3.25 -2.43
N LEU A 147 4.04 2.23 -2.81
CA LEU A 147 2.58 2.34 -2.82
C LEU A 147 2.02 2.53 -1.40
N ALA A 148 2.51 1.78 -0.41
CA ALA A 148 2.12 1.93 0.99
C ALA A 148 2.48 3.33 1.55
N LEU A 149 3.63 3.89 1.17
CA LEU A 149 4.03 5.26 1.50
C LEU A 149 3.10 6.29 0.89
N LYS A 150 2.79 6.17 -0.41
CA LYS A 150 1.83 7.04 -1.13
C LYS A 150 0.43 6.95 -0.53
N ALA A 151 0.03 5.77 -0.05
CA ALA A 151 -1.23 5.53 0.63
C ALA A 151 -1.24 5.88 2.13
N HIS A 152 -0.15 6.44 2.66
CA HIS A 152 0.00 6.80 4.08
C HIS A 152 -0.29 5.64 5.06
N MET A 153 0.07 4.41 4.68
CA MET A 153 -0.15 3.18 5.45
C MET A 153 0.87 3.02 6.58
N LYS A 154 0.90 3.99 7.51
CA LYS A 154 1.83 4.01 8.65
C LYS A 154 1.86 2.71 9.47
N PRO A 155 0.73 2.12 9.91
CA PRO A 155 0.77 0.92 10.75
C PRO A 155 1.32 -0.30 10.00
N PHE A 156 1.02 -0.43 8.71
CA PHE A 156 1.61 -1.46 7.85
C PHE A 156 3.12 -1.29 7.74
N LEU A 157 3.58 -0.07 7.44
CA LEU A 157 5.01 0.21 7.30
C LEU A 157 5.78 -0.01 8.61
N SER A 158 5.17 0.21 9.78
CA SER A 158 5.82 0.00 11.08
C SER A 158 5.99 -1.46 11.50
N LEU A 159 5.45 -2.43 10.74
CA LEU A 159 5.61 -3.84 11.08
C LEU A 159 7.07 -4.29 11.03
N LEU A 160 7.49 -5.10 12.01
CA LEU A 160 8.87 -5.55 12.15
C LEU A 160 9.38 -6.28 10.90
N GLY A 161 8.58 -7.17 10.32
CA GLY A 161 8.97 -7.90 9.10
C GLY A 161 9.22 -6.97 7.90
N ILE A 162 8.41 -5.92 7.77
CA ILE A 162 8.55 -4.93 6.68
C ILE A 162 9.74 -4.02 6.93
N GLN A 163 9.93 -3.57 8.18
CA GLN A 163 11.11 -2.80 8.56
C GLN A 163 12.40 -3.59 8.35
N ALA A 164 12.44 -4.87 8.73
CA ALA A 164 13.59 -5.74 8.49
C ALA A 164 13.89 -5.91 6.98
N ALA A 165 12.85 -6.07 6.14
CA ALA A 165 13.02 -6.11 4.69
C ALA A 165 13.55 -4.78 4.13
N MET A 166 13.06 -3.66 4.65
CA MET A 166 13.49 -2.32 4.28
C MET A 166 14.94 -2.05 4.71
N GLU A 167 15.33 -2.44 5.92
CA GLU A 167 16.70 -2.38 6.44
C GLU A 167 17.64 -3.25 5.60
N GLY A 168 17.24 -4.47 5.23
CA GLY A 168 18.00 -5.33 4.33
C GLY A 168 18.22 -4.70 2.96
N CYS A 169 17.20 -4.02 2.43
CA CYS A 169 17.31 -3.20 1.21
C CYS A 169 18.24 -2.00 1.39
N TRP A 170 18.18 -1.35 2.55
CA TRP A 170 18.94 -0.15 2.85
C TRP A 170 20.44 -0.44 2.98
N HIS A 171 20.78 -1.48 3.74
CA HIS A 171 22.16 -1.94 3.93
C HIS A 171 22.72 -2.59 2.67
N GLY A 172 21.93 -3.41 1.95
CA GLY A 172 22.41 -4.09 0.76
C GLY A 172 23.59 -5.01 1.05
N MET A 173 24.77 -4.70 0.50
CA MET A 173 26.01 -5.42 0.78
C MET A 173 26.63 -5.09 2.16
N TRP A 174 26.10 -4.10 2.86
CA TRP A 174 26.66 -3.57 4.12
C TRP A 174 26.00 -4.19 5.35
N THR A 175 25.74 -5.50 5.33
CA THR A 175 25.04 -6.23 6.41
C THR A 175 25.80 -6.26 7.74
N ASP A 176 27.12 -6.05 7.71
CA ASP A 176 27.96 -6.00 8.91
C ASP A 176 28.01 -4.61 9.57
N SER A 177 27.32 -3.63 9.00
CA SER A 177 27.25 -2.28 9.59
C SER A 177 26.68 -2.35 11.00
N GLY A 178 27.38 -1.76 11.96
CA GLY A 178 27.01 -1.74 13.37
C GLY A 178 27.72 -2.80 14.23
N LYS A 179 28.31 -3.86 13.64
CA LYS A 179 29.05 -4.88 14.40
C LYS A 179 30.38 -4.36 14.93
N PHE A 180 31.12 -3.62 14.10
CA PHE A 180 32.46 -3.14 14.43
C PHE A 180 32.61 -1.64 14.11
N LYS A 181 32.50 -0.81 15.16
CA LYS A 181 32.55 0.65 15.03
C LYS A 181 33.79 1.16 14.26
N CYS A 182 34.96 0.58 14.50
CA CYS A 182 36.19 0.98 13.80
C CYS A 182 36.16 0.65 12.31
N GLN A 183 35.59 -0.50 11.92
CA GLN A 183 35.44 -0.87 10.51
C GLN A 183 34.44 0.05 9.81
N ASP A 184 33.32 0.36 10.46
CA ASP A 184 32.32 1.27 9.92
C ASP A 184 32.87 2.69 9.77
N LEU A 185 33.63 3.17 10.77
CA LEU A 185 34.30 4.47 10.71
C LEU A 185 35.30 4.52 9.56
N SER A 186 36.14 3.50 9.42
CA SER A 186 37.11 3.39 8.31
C SER A 186 36.42 3.36 6.95
N ARG A 187 35.32 2.61 6.81
CA ARG A 187 34.55 2.55 5.56
C ARG A 187 33.90 3.90 5.22
N LYS A 188 33.29 4.58 6.21
CA LYS A 188 32.72 5.94 6.05
C LYS A 188 33.81 6.93 5.65
N PHE A 189 34.96 6.88 6.31
CA PHE A 189 36.11 7.74 6.01
C PHE A 189 36.63 7.51 4.59
N ARG A 190 36.79 6.26 4.16
CA ARG A 190 37.17 5.90 2.79
C ARG A 190 36.14 6.39 1.76
N HIS A 191 34.85 6.25 2.05
CA HIS A 191 33.79 6.77 1.19
C HIS A 191 33.81 8.29 1.10
N PHE A 192 34.07 8.99 2.21
CA PHE A 192 34.13 10.44 2.25
C PHE A 192 35.31 10.98 1.44
N ILE A 193 36.52 10.43 1.64
CA ILE A 193 37.72 10.89 0.93
C ILE A 193 37.66 10.52 -0.56
N CYS A 194 37.32 9.27 -0.87
CA CYS A 194 37.36 8.77 -2.24
C CYS A 194 36.03 8.97 -2.98
N TYR A 195 35.07 9.72 -2.44
CA TYR A 195 33.75 9.94 -3.05
C TYR A 195 33.83 10.34 -4.53
N PRO A 196 34.58 11.40 -4.93
CA PRO A 196 34.59 11.83 -6.33
C PRO A 196 35.18 10.77 -7.27
N ILE A 197 36.20 10.04 -6.82
CA ILE A 197 36.84 8.98 -7.62
C ILE A 197 35.88 7.79 -7.76
N LEU A 198 35.29 7.34 -6.65
CA LEU A 198 34.35 6.20 -6.65
C LEU A 198 33.08 6.52 -7.44
N ALA A 199 32.56 7.75 -7.35
CA ALA A 199 31.39 8.20 -8.10
C ALA A 199 31.70 8.27 -9.61
N LEU A 200 32.87 8.78 -10.00
CA LEU A 200 33.30 8.82 -11.40
C LEU A 200 33.50 7.41 -11.97
N LEU A 201 34.12 6.51 -11.21
CA LEU A 201 34.24 5.10 -11.59
C LEU A 201 32.87 4.41 -11.68
N HIS A 202 31.93 4.70 -10.78
CA HIS A 202 30.56 4.20 -10.86
C HIS A 202 29.85 4.67 -12.13
N ALA A 203 29.97 5.96 -12.47
CA ALA A 203 29.39 6.54 -13.66
C ALA A 203 29.97 5.94 -14.95
N ILE A 204 31.30 5.85 -15.07
CA ILE A 204 31.98 5.29 -16.24
C ILE A 204 31.67 3.78 -16.40
N SER A 205 31.59 3.04 -15.29
CA SER A 205 31.35 1.60 -15.32
C SER A 205 29.88 1.19 -15.33
N ALA A 206 28.94 2.15 -15.37
CA ALA A 206 27.51 1.92 -15.20
C ALA A 206 27.18 1.04 -13.96
N GLY A 207 27.97 1.18 -12.90
CA GLY A 207 27.82 0.40 -11.66
C GLY A 207 28.17 -1.08 -11.77
N SER A 208 28.96 -1.49 -12.76
CA SER A 208 29.47 -2.87 -12.89
C SER A 208 30.52 -3.18 -11.81
N TYR A 209 31.54 -2.32 -11.66
CA TYR A 209 32.64 -2.54 -10.72
C TYR A 209 32.32 -2.10 -9.29
N ILE A 210 31.65 -0.96 -9.12
CA ILE A 210 31.38 -0.38 -7.80
C ILE A 210 29.89 -0.50 -7.51
N LYS A 211 29.43 -1.65 -7.00
CA LYS A 211 28.01 -1.84 -6.67
C LYS A 211 27.54 -1.03 -5.47
N THR A 212 28.47 -0.42 -4.73
CA THR A 212 28.21 0.27 -3.47
C THR A 212 27.14 1.36 -3.59
N PHE A 213 27.19 2.20 -4.62
CA PHE A 213 26.23 3.30 -4.81
C PHE A 213 24.84 2.85 -5.29
N LYS A 214 24.64 1.55 -5.54
CA LYS A 214 23.30 1.00 -5.81
C LYS A 214 22.44 0.95 -4.54
N TYR A 215 23.05 1.04 -3.37
CA TYR A 215 22.36 0.98 -2.08
C TYR A 215 22.26 2.36 -1.46
N PRO A 216 21.09 2.72 -0.89
CA PRO A 216 20.83 4.08 -0.40
C PRO A 216 21.76 4.47 0.75
N LEU A 217 22.23 3.53 1.57
CA LEU A 217 23.15 3.81 2.67
C LEU A 217 24.47 4.45 2.22
N ALA A 218 24.93 4.13 1.00
CA ALA A 218 26.21 4.60 0.50
C ALA A 218 26.11 5.76 -0.50
N ARG A 219 24.88 6.18 -0.83
CA ARG A 219 24.60 7.32 -1.71
C ARG A 219 24.60 8.61 -0.91
#